data_AF-A0A2D8K8I9-F1
#
_entry.id   AF-A0A2D8K8I9-F1
#
_cell.length_a   1.000
_cell.length_b   1.000
_cell.length_c   1.000
_cell.angle_alpha   90.00
_cell.angle_beta   90.00
_cell.angle_gamma   90.00
#
_symmetry.space_group_name_H-M   'P 1'
#
loop_
_entity.id
_entity.type
_entity.pdbx_description
1 polymer ?
#
loop_
_entity_poly.entity_id
_entity_poly.type
_entity_poly.pdbx_seq_one_letter_code
_entity_poly.pdbx_strand_id
1 'polypeptide(L)'
;MIRTMITFERTLRVLPVVYLLHIVEEYGAGFPAWMSLHMQADMGDAGFLRNNALFMVILVTLCLWAARSTTRLSAFLLLAWTSGQLFWNFVFHLATTVIADSYSPGLVTAALLYQPVSLAMAALAVRDRHLSLSDTLFAFTIGAGLMLFVIWAGLWHFSLPVV
;
A
#
# COMPACT_ATOMS: atom_id res chain seq x y z
N MET A 1 11.56 33.72 -2.58
CA MET A 1 11.72 32.42 -1.92
C MET A 1 10.53 31.53 -2.32
N ILE A 2 10.68 30.71 -3.35
CA ILE A 2 9.58 29.83 -3.80
C ILE A 2 9.55 28.64 -2.82
N ARG A 3 8.63 28.67 -1.85
CA ARG A 3 8.26 27.45 -1.12
C ARG A 3 7.70 26.49 -2.16
N THR A 4 8.46 25.49 -2.56
CA THR A 4 7.94 24.36 -3.33
C THR A 4 6.97 23.61 -2.43
N MET A 5 5.71 24.07 -2.38
CA MET A 5 4.66 23.34 -1.69
C MET A 5 4.47 22.01 -2.43
N ILE A 6 4.65 20.91 -1.71
CA ILE A 6 4.30 19.57 -2.21
C ILE A 6 2.80 19.59 -2.54
N THR A 7 2.42 19.06 -3.71
CA THR A 7 1.03 18.94 -4.19
C THR A 7 0.64 17.48 -4.35
N PHE A 8 -0.66 17.21 -4.44
CA PHE A 8 -1.20 15.88 -4.71
C PHE A 8 -0.60 15.24 -5.99
N GLU A 9 -0.37 16.02 -7.05
CA GLU A 9 0.18 15.50 -8.31
C GLU A 9 1.66 15.09 -8.17
N ARG A 10 2.41 15.76 -7.29
CA ARG A 10 3.80 15.42 -7.03
C ARG A 10 3.91 14.10 -6.26
N THR A 11 2.96 13.78 -5.39
CA THR A 11 2.98 12.50 -4.65
C THR A 11 2.77 11.31 -5.58
N LEU A 12 2.09 11.47 -6.72
CA LEU A 12 1.88 10.39 -7.71
C LEU A 12 3.18 9.74 -8.18
N ARG A 13 4.29 10.50 -8.23
CA ARG A 13 5.60 9.99 -8.66
C ARG A 13 6.34 9.24 -7.54
N VAL A 14 6.01 9.53 -6.29
CA VAL A 14 6.65 8.96 -5.11
C VAL A 14 6.04 7.61 -4.75
N LEU A 15 4.74 7.43 -5.00
CA LEU A 15 4.02 6.21 -4.62
C LEU A 15 4.67 4.91 -5.15
N PRO A 16 4.98 4.77 -6.46
CA PRO A 16 5.59 3.54 -6.96
C PRO A 16 7.00 3.29 -6.40
N VAL A 17 7.76 4.36 -6.15
CA VAL A 17 9.12 4.27 -5.59
C VAL A 17 9.07 3.77 -4.16
N VAL A 18 8.19 4.34 -3.34
CA VAL A 18 7.99 3.94 -1.95
C VAL A 18 7.48 2.50 -1.87
N TYR A 19 6.55 2.12 -2.74
CA TYR A 19 6.06 0.76 -2.85
C TYR A 19 7.17 -0.24 -3.22
N LEU A 20 8.04 0.13 -4.16
CA LEU A 20 9.19 -0.70 -4.54
C LEU A 20 10.18 -0.89 -3.39
N LEU A 21 10.51 0.18 -2.66
CA LEU A 21 11.44 0.11 -1.53
C LEU A 21 10.95 -0.84 -0.43
N HIS A 22 9.64 -0.86 -0.19
CA HIS A 22 9.03 -1.78 0.75
C HIS A 22 9.12 -3.24 0.30
N ILE A 23 8.83 -3.53 -0.98
CA ILE A 23 9.00 -4.89 -1.53
C ILE A 23 10.46 -5.36 -1.38
N VAL A 24 11.42 -4.46 -1.59
CA VAL A 24 12.85 -4.77 -1.43
C VAL A 24 13.19 -5.11 0.03
N GLU A 25 12.67 -4.37 1.00
CA GLU A 25 12.82 -4.71 2.42
C GLU A 25 12.16 -6.06 2.73
N GLU A 26 10.88 -6.23 2.39
CA GLU A 26 10.12 -7.46 2.65
C GLU A 26 10.85 -8.68 2.09
N TYR A 27 11.23 -8.64 0.81
CA TYR A 27 11.91 -9.77 0.18
C TYR A 27 13.31 -10.00 0.75
N GLY A 28 14.10 -8.93 0.91
CA GLY A 28 15.48 -9.01 1.40
C GLY A 28 15.58 -9.49 2.86
N ALA A 29 14.58 -9.20 3.68
CA ALA A 29 14.49 -9.64 5.07
C ALA A 29 13.63 -10.91 5.26
N GLY A 30 13.18 -11.55 4.18
CA GLY A 30 12.56 -12.87 4.23
C GLY A 30 11.08 -12.89 4.63
N PHE A 31 10.31 -11.85 4.29
CA PHE A 31 8.88 -11.75 4.57
C PHE A 31 8.07 -13.00 4.19
N PRO A 32 8.23 -13.62 3.01
CA PRO A 32 7.46 -14.81 2.64
C PRO A 32 7.64 -15.96 3.65
N ALA A 33 8.90 -16.28 3.98
CA ALA A 33 9.23 -17.31 4.95
C ALA A 33 8.77 -16.94 6.36
N TRP A 34 8.90 -15.67 6.75
CA TRP A 34 8.44 -15.16 8.04
C TRP A 34 6.92 -15.33 8.21
N MET A 35 6.16 -15.06 7.15
CA MET A 35 4.70 -15.22 7.13
C MET A 35 4.27 -16.68 7.24
N SER A 36 4.94 -17.60 6.54
CA SER A 36 4.67 -19.03 6.70
C SER A 36 4.98 -19.52 8.12
N LEU A 37 6.09 -19.05 8.72
CA LEU A 37 6.51 -19.47 10.05
C LEU A 37 5.58 -18.94 11.16
N HIS A 38 5.27 -17.65 11.17
CA HIS A 38 4.57 -17.00 12.28
C HIS A 38 3.05 -16.90 12.07
N MET A 39 2.59 -16.84 10.82
CA MET A 39 1.18 -16.60 10.49
C MET A 39 0.50 -17.79 9.80
N GLN A 40 1.23 -18.90 9.63
CA GLN A 40 0.73 -20.11 8.95
C GLN A 40 0.17 -19.78 7.55
N ALA A 41 0.76 -18.79 6.87
CA ALA A 41 0.37 -18.38 5.53
C ALA A 41 1.00 -19.30 4.47
N ASP A 42 0.27 -19.57 3.40
CA ASP A 42 0.78 -20.25 2.20
C ASP A 42 1.43 -19.22 1.25
N MET A 43 2.60 -18.69 1.66
CA MET A 43 3.31 -17.64 0.94
C MET A 43 4.72 -18.08 0.53
N GLY A 44 4.84 -18.61 -0.69
CA GLY A 44 6.14 -18.81 -1.34
C GLY A 44 6.62 -17.56 -2.09
N ASP A 45 7.94 -17.48 -2.32
CA ASP A 45 8.61 -16.37 -3.03
C ASP A 45 7.95 -16.00 -4.37
N ALA A 46 7.63 -17.00 -5.19
CA ALA A 46 7.00 -16.77 -6.50
C ALA A 46 5.60 -16.14 -6.35
N GLY A 47 4.83 -16.56 -5.33
CA GLY A 47 3.53 -15.99 -5.01
C GLY A 47 3.66 -14.53 -4.55
N PHE A 48 4.59 -14.28 -3.63
CA PHE A 48 4.91 -12.93 -3.14
C PHE A 48 5.29 -11.98 -4.27
N LEU A 49 6.24 -12.36 -5.13
CA LEU A 49 6.72 -11.53 -6.24
C LEU A 49 5.62 -11.26 -7.27
N ARG A 50 4.82 -12.28 -7.60
CA ARG A 50 3.70 -12.15 -8.55
C ARG A 50 2.60 -11.22 -8.02
N ASN A 51 2.21 -11.36 -6.76
CA ASN A 51 1.20 -10.51 -6.14
C ASN A 51 1.69 -9.05 -6.11
N ASN A 52 2.93 -8.82 -5.68
CA ASN A 52 3.52 -7.48 -5.65
C ASN A 52 3.70 -6.87 -7.05
N ALA A 53 4.04 -7.67 -8.06
CA ALA A 53 4.08 -7.20 -9.45
C ALA A 53 2.69 -6.76 -9.95
N LEU A 54 1.64 -7.54 -9.67
CA LEU A 54 0.27 -7.17 -10.00
C LEU A 54 -0.15 -5.87 -9.28
N PHE A 55 0.14 -5.77 -7.99
CA PHE A 55 -0.16 -4.57 -7.21
C PHE A 55 0.59 -3.33 -7.71
N MET A 56 1.84 -3.48 -8.13
CA MET A 56 2.62 -2.41 -8.77
C MET A 56 1.97 -1.96 -10.08
N VAL A 57 1.52 -2.90 -10.93
CA VAL A 57 0.83 -2.57 -12.18
C VAL A 57 -0.45 -1.77 -11.91
N ILE A 58 -1.26 -2.18 -10.92
CA ILE A 58 -2.48 -1.47 -10.54
C ILE A 58 -2.12 -0.06 -10.01
N LEU A 59 -1.13 0.05 -9.11
CA LEU A 59 -0.69 1.32 -8.55
C LEU A 59 -0.24 2.30 -9.64
N VAL A 60 0.64 1.86 -10.54
CA VAL A 60 1.13 2.69 -11.65
C VAL A 60 -0.01 3.12 -12.56
N THR A 61 -0.94 2.21 -12.88
CA THR A 61 -2.11 2.52 -13.70
C THR A 61 -3.00 3.58 -13.06
N LEU A 62 -3.28 3.46 -11.76
CA LEU A 62 -4.06 4.46 -11.03
C LEU A 62 -3.33 5.81 -10.93
N CYS A 63 -2.02 5.81 -10.72
CA CYS A 63 -1.21 7.04 -10.72
C CYS A 63 -1.28 7.74 -12.08
N LEU A 64 -1.12 6.99 -13.19
CA LEU A 64 -1.21 7.53 -14.55
C LEU A 64 -2.60 8.05 -14.87
N TRP A 65 -3.67 7.38 -14.41
CA TRP A 65 -5.03 7.83 -14.62
C TRP A 65 -5.36 9.09 -13.81
N ALA A 66 -4.95 9.14 -12.53
CA ALA A 66 -5.10 10.33 -11.70
C ALA A 66 -4.34 11.54 -12.30
N ALA A 67 -3.12 11.31 -12.81
CA ALA A 67 -2.31 12.34 -13.46
C ALA A 67 -2.94 12.89 -14.74
N ARG A 68 -3.68 12.07 -15.50
CA ARG A 68 -4.28 12.48 -16.79
C ARG A 68 -5.69 13.05 -16.67
N SER A 69 -6.52 12.45 -15.83
CA SER A 69 -7.96 12.77 -15.78
C SER A 69 -8.30 13.85 -14.77
N THR A 70 -7.50 13.99 -13.70
CA THR A 70 -7.72 14.93 -12.59
C THR A 70 -9.17 14.94 -12.07
N THR A 71 -9.88 13.80 -12.17
CA THR A 71 -11.27 13.70 -11.73
C THR A 71 -11.33 13.27 -10.26
N ARG A 72 -12.43 13.63 -9.59
CA ARG A 72 -12.71 13.14 -8.23
C ARG A 72 -12.65 11.61 -8.14
N LEU A 73 -13.14 10.91 -9.18
CA LEU A 73 -13.15 9.45 -9.19
C LEU A 73 -11.73 8.85 -9.25
N SER A 74 -10.85 9.39 -10.09
CA SER A 74 -9.48 8.87 -10.18
C SER A 74 -8.67 9.16 -8.93
N ALA A 75 -8.85 10.33 -8.31
CA ALA A 75 -8.28 10.63 -7.00
C ALA A 75 -8.82 9.71 -5.91
N PHE A 76 -10.13 9.44 -5.89
CA PHE A 76 -10.78 8.56 -4.91
C PHE A 76 -10.26 7.12 -5.03
N LEU A 77 -10.23 6.55 -6.23
CA LEU A 77 -9.80 5.17 -6.44
C LEU A 77 -8.30 5.00 -6.17
N LEU A 78 -7.48 5.98 -6.52
CA LEU A 78 -6.06 5.97 -6.15
C LEU A 78 -5.90 6.03 -4.62
N LEU A 79 -6.65 6.88 -3.92
CA LEU A 79 -6.56 6.99 -2.46
C LEU A 79 -7.08 5.72 -1.75
N ALA A 80 -8.15 5.11 -2.26
CA ALA A 80 -8.67 3.86 -1.74
C ALA A 80 -7.63 2.73 -1.88
N TRP A 81 -7.00 2.61 -3.05
CA TRP A 81 -5.93 1.64 -3.29
C TRP A 81 -4.70 1.90 -2.40
N THR A 82 -4.20 3.13 -2.38
CA THR A 82 -2.98 3.47 -1.63
C THR A 82 -3.18 3.47 -0.12
N SER A 83 -4.37 3.80 0.40
CA SER A 83 -4.65 3.64 1.83
C SER A 83 -4.59 2.18 2.27
N GLY A 84 -5.06 1.24 1.43
CA GLY A 84 -4.85 -0.19 1.64
C GLY A 84 -3.37 -0.57 1.62
N GLN A 85 -2.70 -0.31 0.50
CA GLN A 85 -1.32 -0.73 0.26
C GLN A 85 -0.27 -0.06 1.16
N LEU A 86 -0.54 1.15 1.68
CA LEU A 86 0.40 1.89 2.51
C LEU A 86 -0.06 1.94 3.98
N PHE A 87 -1.18 2.60 4.26
CA PHE A 87 -1.59 2.86 5.65
C PHE A 87 -2.02 1.58 6.37
N TRP A 88 -2.92 0.80 5.78
CA TRP A 88 -3.37 -0.45 6.40
C TRP A 88 -2.31 -1.53 6.34
N ASN A 89 -1.41 -1.49 5.36
CA ASN A 89 -0.23 -2.36 5.32
C ASN A 89 0.70 -2.07 6.51
N PHE A 90 0.98 -0.80 6.82
CA PHE A 90 1.69 -0.44 8.04
C PHE A 90 1.01 -0.99 9.31
N VAL A 91 -0.31 -0.81 9.42
CA VAL A 91 -1.07 -1.36 10.56
C VAL A 91 -0.94 -2.88 10.63
N PHE A 92 -0.96 -3.57 9.48
CA PHE A 92 -0.74 -5.00 9.40
C PHE A 92 0.65 -5.42 9.90
N HIS A 93 1.74 -4.78 9.44
CA HIS A 93 3.10 -5.11 9.92
C HIS A 93 3.26 -4.80 11.41
N LEU A 94 2.68 -3.70 11.89
CA LEU A 94 2.71 -3.36 13.30
C LEU A 94 1.97 -4.41 14.14
N ALA A 95 0.75 -4.76 13.75
CA ALA A 95 -0.06 -5.76 14.44
C ALA A 95 0.61 -7.14 14.42
N THR A 96 1.10 -7.59 13.26
CA THR A 96 1.78 -8.87 13.13
C THR A 96 3.09 -8.93 13.91
N THR A 97 3.82 -7.81 14.03
CA THR A 97 5.01 -7.72 14.88
C THR A 97 4.67 -7.96 16.35
N VAL A 98 3.58 -7.34 16.83
CA VAL A 98 3.11 -7.52 18.22
C VAL A 98 2.59 -8.94 18.44
N ILE A 99 1.84 -9.51 17.49
CA ILE A 99 1.27 -10.85 17.60
C ILE A 99 2.35 -11.93 17.57
N ALA A 100 3.35 -11.79 16.69
CA ALA A 100 4.44 -12.75 16.55
C ALA A 100 5.54 -12.59 17.59
N ASP A 101 5.50 -11.51 18.38
CA ASP A 101 6.60 -11.07 19.25
C ASP A 101 7.96 -11.08 18.53
N SER A 102 7.94 -10.64 17.27
CA SER A 102 9.03 -10.79 16.31
C SER A 102 8.89 -9.71 15.25
N TYR A 103 10.01 -9.11 14.83
CA TYR A 103 10.00 -8.09 13.78
C TYR A 103 9.40 -8.65 12.50
N SER A 104 8.30 -8.04 12.02
CA SER A 104 7.70 -8.33 10.72
C SER A 104 8.49 -7.60 9.62
N PRO A 105 9.16 -8.33 8.70
CA PRO A 105 9.86 -7.73 7.57
C PRO A 105 8.94 -6.81 6.77
N GLY A 106 9.37 -5.58 6.49
CA GLY A 106 8.52 -4.54 5.88
C GLY A 106 8.09 -3.44 6.86
N LEU A 107 8.17 -3.68 8.18
CA LEU A 107 7.77 -2.69 9.19
C LEU A 107 8.59 -1.39 9.11
N VAL A 108 9.88 -1.44 8.76
CA VAL A 108 10.73 -0.23 8.75
C VAL A 108 10.30 0.74 7.66
N THR A 109 10.20 0.28 6.41
CA THR A 109 9.70 1.11 5.32
C THR A 109 8.22 1.43 5.47
N ALA A 110 7.42 0.55 6.07
CA ALA A 110 6.02 0.86 6.32
C ALA A 110 5.87 2.03 7.32
N ALA A 111 6.65 2.04 8.40
CA ALA A 111 6.65 3.11 9.39
C ALA A 111 7.28 4.41 8.86
N LEU A 112 8.43 4.30 8.18
CA LEU A 112 9.22 5.47 7.75
C LEU A 112 8.77 6.05 6.41
N LEU A 113 8.12 5.27 5.55
CA LEU A 113 7.70 5.69 4.21
C LEU A 113 6.19 5.56 4.01
N TYR A 114 5.60 4.38 4.19
CA TYR A 114 4.18 4.16 3.86
C TYR A 114 3.25 5.06 4.68
N GLN A 115 3.38 5.02 6.00
CA GLN A 115 2.54 5.80 6.91
C GLN A 115 2.64 7.30 6.62
N PRO A 116 3.83 7.95 6.60
CA PRO A 116 3.91 9.39 6.35
C PRO A 116 3.45 9.76 4.93
N VAL A 117 3.76 8.96 3.91
CA VAL A 117 3.34 9.24 2.53
C VAL A 117 1.83 9.11 2.37
N SER A 118 1.21 8.09 2.97
CA SER A 118 -0.24 7.90 2.91
C SER A 118 -0.99 9.04 3.60
N LEU A 119 -0.56 9.43 4.80
CA LEU A 119 -1.15 10.55 5.53
C LEU A 119 -0.95 11.88 4.79
N ALA A 120 0.24 12.11 4.22
CA ALA A 120 0.51 13.30 3.42
C ALA A 120 -0.39 13.34 2.18
N MET A 121 -0.51 12.23 1.45
CA MET A 121 -1.37 12.14 0.27
C MET A 121 -2.85 12.41 0.61
N ALA A 122 -3.35 11.85 1.72
CA ALA A 122 -4.71 12.10 2.20
C ALA A 122 -4.92 13.59 2.53
N ALA A 123 -3.99 14.19 3.27
CA ALA A 123 -4.05 15.62 3.60
C ALA A 123 -3.99 16.50 2.34
N LEU A 124 -3.15 16.14 1.36
CA LEU A 124 -3.04 16.84 0.09
C LEU A 124 -4.28 16.70 -0.78
N ALA A 125 -4.91 15.51 -0.82
CA ALA A 125 -6.15 15.29 -1.56
C ALA A 125 -7.27 16.22 -1.07
N VAL A 126 -7.37 16.43 0.25
CA VAL A 126 -8.32 17.37 0.86
C VAL A 126 -7.91 18.82 0.62
N ARG A 127 -6.65 19.16 0.91
CA ARG A 127 -6.11 20.53 0.80
C ARG A 127 -6.21 21.06 -0.63
N ASP A 128 -5.86 20.23 -1.61
CA ASP A 128 -5.84 20.57 -3.04
C ASP A 128 -7.23 20.37 -3.69
N ARG A 129 -8.25 20.05 -2.88
CA ARG A 129 -9.67 19.91 -3.29
C ARG A 129 -9.94 18.82 -4.34
N HIS A 130 -9.08 17.81 -4.40
CA HIS A 130 -9.36 16.59 -5.20
C HIS A 130 -10.46 15.74 -4.56
N LEU A 131 -10.51 15.72 -3.22
CA LEU A 131 -11.46 14.96 -2.43
C LEU A 131 -11.97 15.78 -1.24
N SER A 132 -13.18 15.46 -0.78
CA SER A 132 -13.65 15.93 0.53
C SER A 132 -13.04 15.09 1.67
N LEU A 133 -13.17 15.57 2.92
CA LEU A 133 -12.79 14.76 4.09
C LEU A 133 -13.61 13.46 4.16
N SER A 134 -14.91 13.52 3.87
CA SER A 134 -15.77 12.32 3.84
C SER A 134 -15.33 11.33 2.78
N ASP A 135 -14.95 11.79 1.59
CA ASP A 135 -14.43 10.92 0.53
C ASP A 135 -13.12 10.26 0.96
N THR A 136 -12.26 11.01 1.65
CA THR A 136 -10.98 10.53 2.16
C THR A 136 -11.17 9.45 3.22
N LEU A 137 -12.04 9.69 4.21
CA LEU A 137 -12.37 8.70 5.23
C LEU A 137 -12.98 7.45 4.60
N PHE A 138 -13.88 7.64 3.63
CA PHE A 138 -14.50 6.51 2.93
C PHE A 138 -13.47 5.72 2.10
N ALA A 139 -12.54 6.39 1.43
CA ALA A 139 -11.44 5.75 0.72
C ALA A 139 -10.58 4.91 1.67
N PHE A 140 -10.27 5.40 2.88
CA PHE A 140 -9.55 4.62 3.90
C PHE A 140 -10.35 3.40 4.37
N THR A 141 -11.67 3.51 4.52
CA THR A 141 -12.52 2.36 4.83
C THR A 141 -12.48 1.31 3.72
N ILE A 142 -12.57 1.73 2.45
CA ILE A 142 -12.41 0.81 1.30
C ILE A 142 -11.01 0.19 1.29
N GLY A 143 -9.96 0.98 1.55
CA GLY A 143 -8.59 0.49 1.68
C GLY A 143 -8.42 -0.56 2.78
N ALA A 144 -9.14 -0.42 3.89
CA ALA A 144 -9.15 -1.42 4.96
C ALA A 144 -9.74 -2.74 4.46
N GLY A 145 -10.87 -2.67 3.76
CA GLY A 145 -11.52 -3.82 3.14
C GLY A 145 -10.62 -4.50 2.09
N LEU A 146 -9.92 -3.72 1.26
CA LEU A 146 -8.95 -4.23 0.29
C LEU A 146 -7.78 -4.94 0.98
N MET A 147 -7.23 -4.37 2.07
CA MET A 147 -6.16 -5.00 2.84
C MET A 147 -6.64 -6.32 3.46
N LEU A 148 -7.82 -6.34 4.08
CA LEU A 148 -8.41 -7.58 4.62
C LEU A 148 -8.62 -8.61 3.52
N PHE A 149 -9.06 -8.19 2.33
CA PHE A 149 -9.19 -9.08 1.18
C PHE A 149 -7.84 -9.63 0.72
N VAL A 150 -6.79 -8.81 0.62
CA VAL A 150 -5.43 -9.26 0.25
C VAL A 150 -4.88 -10.24 1.27
N ILE A 151 -5.08 -9.95 2.57
CA ILE A 151 -4.70 -10.83 3.66
C ILE A 151 -5.44 -12.17 3.53
N TRP A 152 -6.77 -12.15 3.41
CA TRP A 152 -7.59 -13.36 3.30
C TRP A 152 -7.28 -14.18 2.05
N ALA A 153 -7.27 -13.52 0.89
CA ALA A 153 -7.08 -14.16 -0.41
C ALA A 153 -5.62 -14.57 -0.62
N GLY A 154 -4.69 -13.63 -0.44
CA GLY A 154 -3.28 -13.81 -0.82
C GLY A 154 -2.42 -14.58 0.19
N LEU A 155 -2.84 -14.68 1.46
CA LEU A 155 -2.09 -15.43 2.47
C LEU A 155 -2.68 -16.80 2.77
N TRP A 156 -4.00 -16.97 2.64
CA TRP A 156 -4.65 -18.20 3.10
C TRP A 156 -5.42 -18.98 2.04
N HIS A 157 -5.84 -18.39 0.92
CA HIS A 157 -6.81 -19.04 0.03
C HIS A 157 -6.44 -19.09 -1.47
N PHE A 158 -5.52 -18.25 -1.95
CA PHE A 158 -5.11 -18.21 -3.36
C PHE A 158 -3.59 -18.19 -3.51
N SER A 159 -2.98 -19.37 -3.66
CA SER A 159 -1.78 -19.52 -4.49
C SER A 159 -2.26 -19.66 -5.94
N LEU A 160 -2.17 -18.58 -6.74
CA LEU A 160 -2.49 -18.68 -8.19
C LEU A 160 -1.68 -19.86 -8.78
N PRO A 161 -2.34 -20.83 -9.44
CA PRO A 161 -1.69 -22.06 -9.87
C PRO A 161 -0.48 -21.73 -10.75
N VAL A 162 0.61 -22.42 -10.47
CA VAL A 162 1.79 -22.43 -11.35
C VAL A 162 1.39 -23.29 -12.54
N VAL A 163 1.06 -22.65 -13.66
CA VAL A 163 1.01 -23.32 -14.96
C VAL A 163 2.43 -23.37 -15.51
#